data_AF-A0A0J6YHL7-F1
#
_entry.id   AF-A0A0J6YHL7-F1
#
_cell.length_a   1.000
_cell.length_b   1.000
_cell.length_c   1.000
_cell.angle_alpha   90.00
_cell.angle_beta   90.00
_cell.angle_gamma   90.00
#
_symmetry.space_group_name_H-M   'P 1'
#
loop_
_entity.id
_entity.type
_entity.pdbx_description
1 polymer ?
#
loop_
_entity_poly.entity_id
_entity_poly.type
_entity_poly.pdbx_seq_one_letter_code
_entity_poly.pdbx_strand_id
1 'polypeptide(L)'
;MLRAHRSTRTGHAQWRHRLQRIRLELTHSARQRCAAVRADLLAEVAAMTRRTRPAVEDRVRQHCADTLDEVNDEIDARVGELTASPVPSPPERAIIAPAPPRRARRLETQLMVVLGVGFGFGVAVVMARVAAPLAGVLAVGGTVAAVLAGLAVTVWVVRARALLHDRALMERWVADAVAMLRTEVEDRVSARLLAVETARVVAVDRRLAHMEAELRRYPERRRSFDPSATDFAVTDR
;
A
#
# COMPACT_ATOMS: atom_id res chain seq x y z
N MET A 1 41.17 -21.77 18.16
CA MET A 1 40.46 -21.38 16.91
C MET A 1 39.06 -21.99 16.75
N LEU A 2 38.84 -23.29 17.03
CA LEU A 2 37.52 -23.95 16.86
C LEU A 2 36.34 -23.37 17.68
N ARG A 3 36.57 -22.81 18.87
CA ARG A 3 35.51 -22.14 19.66
C ARG A 3 35.09 -20.79 19.06
N ALA A 4 36.04 -20.00 18.57
CA ALA A 4 35.77 -18.71 17.93
C ALA A 4 34.93 -18.89 16.65
N HIS A 5 35.29 -19.87 15.83
CA HIS A 5 34.57 -20.16 14.59
C HIS A 5 33.16 -20.74 14.81
N ARG A 6 32.95 -21.45 15.93
CA ARG A 6 31.60 -21.87 16.35
C ARG A 6 30.75 -20.68 16.82
N SER A 7 31.32 -19.76 17.60
CA SER A 7 30.60 -18.59 18.11
C SER A 7 30.14 -17.62 17.01
N THR A 8 30.93 -17.45 15.95
CA THR A 8 30.55 -16.62 14.80
C THR A 8 29.44 -17.26 13.97
N ARG A 9 29.50 -18.58 13.75
CA ARG A 9 28.45 -19.33 13.06
C ARG A 9 27.12 -19.29 13.82
N THR A 10 27.13 -19.50 15.14
CA THR A 10 25.91 -19.43 15.95
C THR A 10 25.34 -18.02 16.00
N GLY A 11 26.18 -16.99 16.13
CA GLY A 11 25.74 -15.59 16.10
C GLY A 11 25.15 -15.15 14.75
N HIS A 12 25.67 -15.67 13.63
CA HIS A 12 25.13 -15.39 12.30
C HIS A 12 23.75 -16.06 12.11
N ALA A 13 23.60 -17.31 12.52
CA ALA A 13 22.32 -18.02 12.44
C ALA A 13 21.23 -17.37 13.31
N GLN A 14 21.56 -17.01 14.56
CA GLN A 14 20.62 -16.32 15.47
C GLN A 14 20.17 -14.97 14.91
N TRP A 15 21.08 -14.21 14.30
CA TRP A 15 20.71 -12.93 13.70
C TRP A 15 19.82 -13.10 12.47
N ARG A 16 20.15 -14.04 11.57
CA ARG A 16 19.29 -14.36 10.42
C ARG A 16 17.89 -14.76 10.87
N HIS A 17 17.79 -15.58 11.93
CA HIS A 17 16.51 -15.94 12.52
C HIS A 17 15.73 -14.70 13.01
N ARG A 18 16.38 -13.78 13.73
CA ARG A 18 15.75 -12.53 14.19
C ARG A 18 15.27 -11.65 13.02
N LEU A 19 16.06 -11.56 11.96
CA LEU A 19 15.69 -10.82 10.74
C LEU A 19 14.47 -11.44 10.05
N GLN A 20 14.44 -12.77 9.90
CA GLN A 20 13.30 -13.47 9.30
C GLN A 20 12.02 -13.31 10.13
N ARG A 21 12.14 -13.41 11.46
CA ARG A 21 11.02 -13.16 12.38
C ARG A 21 10.44 -11.76 12.21
N ILE A 22 11.28 -10.73 12.22
CA ILE A 22 10.84 -9.34 12.07
C ILE A 22 10.24 -9.10 10.68
N ARG A 23 10.81 -9.70 9.62
CA ARG A 23 10.21 -9.64 8.28
C ARG A 23 8.79 -10.19 8.26
N LEU A 24 8.56 -11.34 8.90
CA LEU A 24 7.24 -11.96 8.98
C LEU A 24 6.26 -11.09 9.78
N GLU A 25 6.69 -10.59 10.94
CA GLU A 25 5.90 -9.70 11.79
C GLU A 25 5.49 -8.42 11.04
N LEU A 26 6.44 -7.75 10.37
CA LEU A 26 6.18 -6.54 9.56
C LEU A 26 5.26 -6.82 8.37
N THR A 27 5.51 -7.91 7.64
CA THR A 27 4.68 -8.27 6.48
C THR A 27 3.25 -8.60 6.92
N HIS A 28 3.09 -9.25 8.08
CA HIS A 28 1.78 -9.56 8.63
C HIS A 28 1.05 -8.29 9.10
N SER A 29 1.72 -7.41 9.86
CA SER A 29 1.20 -6.10 10.30
C SER A 29 0.74 -5.27 9.10
N ALA A 30 1.58 -5.14 8.08
CA ALA A 30 1.28 -4.44 6.83
C ALA A 30 0.01 -4.98 6.15
N ARG A 31 -0.11 -6.31 6.02
CA ARG A 31 -1.29 -6.94 5.40
C ARG A 31 -2.56 -6.73 6.20
N GLN A 32 -2.48 -6.83 7.52
CA GLN A 32 -3.62 -6.61 8.40
C GLN A 32 -4.10 -5.15 8.32
N ARG A 33 -3.19 -4.17 8.35
CA ARG A 33 -3.51 -2.74 8.17
C ARG A 33 -4.12 -2.46 6.80
N CYS A 34 -3.53 -2.97 5.72
CA CYS A 34 -4.09 -2.81 4.37
C CYS A 34 -5.52 -3.41 4.26
N ALA A 35 -5.78 -4.53 4.93
CA ALA A 35 -7.11 -5.14 4.96
C ALA A 35 -8.12 -4.28 5.75
N ALA A 36 -7.71 -3.68 6.88
CA ALA A 36 -8.53 -2.76 7.66
C ALA A 36 -8.86 -1.49 6.86
N VAL A 37 -7.84 -0.84 6.29
CA VAL A 37 -8.00 0.34 5.41
C VAL A 37 -8.95 0.04 4.25
N ARG A 38 -8.83 -1.13 3.62
CA ARG A 38 -9.75 -1.53 2.56
C ARG A 38 -11.19 -1.60 3.07
N ALA A 39 -11.42 -2.19 4.24
CA ALA A 39 -12.76 -2.31 4.80
C ALA A 39 -13.37 -0.92 5.09
N ASP A 40 -12.59 -0.03 5.70
CA ASP A 40 -13.01 1.34 6.03
C ASP A 40 -13.33 2.15 4.77
N LEU A 41 -12.47 2.11 3.75
CA LEU A 41 -12.70 2.80 2.49
C LEU A 41 -13.92 2.22 1.73
N LEU A 42 -14.14 0.90 1.76
CA LEU A 42 -15.33 0.30 1.16
C LEU A 42 -16.61 0.70 1.91
N ALA A 43 -16.56 0.87 3.23
CA ALA A 43 -17.68 1.40 4.01
C ALA A 43 -18.00 2.86 3.63
N GLU A 44 -16.98 3.70 3.41
CA GLU A 44 -17.16 5.07 2.91
C GLU A 44 -17.77 5.10 1.49
N VAL A 45 -17.34 4.18 0.61
CA VAL A 45 -17.92 4.03 -0.73
C VAL A 45 -19.37 3.56 -0.68
N ALA A 46 -19.73 2.69 0.26
CA ALA A 46 -21.10 2.24 0.47
C ALA A 46 -22.02 3.40 0.91
N ALA A 47 -21.53 4.28 1.78
CA ALA A 47 -22.23 5.49 2.23
C ALA A 47 -22.22 6.65 1.20
N MET A 48 -21.50 6.48 0.09
CA MET A 48 -21.33 7.52 -0.92
C MET A 48 -22.65 7.88 -1.62
N THR A 49 -22.83 9.18 -1.84
CA THR A 49 -23.85 9.77 -2.70
C THR A 49 -23.20 10.50 -3.87
N ARG A 50 -23.99 10.86 -4.89
CA ARG A 50 -23.49 11.52 -6.10
C ARG A 50 -22.75 12.85 -5.84
N ARG A 51 -23.14 13.57 -4.77
CA ARG A 51 -22.50 14.83 -4.37
C ARG A 51 -21.22 14.63 -3.57
N THR A 52 -21.11 13.56 -2.79
CA THR A 52 -19.96 13.31 -1.91
C THR A 52 -18.80 12.59 -2.61
N ARG A 53 -19.00 12.13 -3.86
CA ARG A 53 -17.99 11.47 -4.68
C ARG A 53 -16.60 12.14 -4.69
N PRO A 54 -16.44 13.43 -5.04
CA PRO A 54 -15.11 14.05 -5.05
C PRO A 54 -14.44 14.02 -3.66
N ALA A 55 -15.22 14.24 -2.59
CA ALA A 55 -14.72 14.19 -1.23
C ALA A 55 -14.31 12.78 -0.78
N VAL A 56 -14.92 11.72 -1.33
CA VAL A 56 -14.48 10.33 -1.09
C VAL A 56 -13.17 10.03 -1.81
N GLU A 57 -13.00 10.53 -3.04
CA GLU A 57 -11.76 10.35 -3.80
C GLU A 57 -10.56 11.02 -3.12
N ASP A 58 -10.75 12.22 -2.56
CA ASP A 58 -9.71 12.92 -1.80
C ASP A 58 -9.41 12.22 -0.46
N ARG A 59 -10.43 11.71 0.23
CA ARG A 59 -10.27 10.93 1.46
C ARG A 59 -9.53 9.62 1.26
N VAL A 60 -9.84 8.87 0.20
CA VAL A 60 -9.10 7.64 -0.14
C VAL A 60 -7.61 7.95 -0.35
N ARG A 61 -7.29 9.03 -1.06
CA ARG A 61 -5.90 9.45 -1.28
C ARG A 61 -5.20 9.81 0.03
N GLN A 62 -5.85 10.61 0.87
CA GLN A 62 -5.31 11.01 2.16
C GLN A 62 -5.07 9.80 3.05
N HIS A 63 -6.08 8.94 3.19
CA HIS A 63 -5.99 7.76 4.07
C HIS A 63 -4.93 6.76 3.61
N CYS A 64 -4.74 6.58 2.30
CA CYS A 64 -3.64 5.79 1.76
C CYS A 64 -2.26 6.42 2.05
N ALA A 65 -2.14 7.75 1.98
CA ALA A 65 -0.89 8.45 2.30
C ALA A 65 -0.57 8.34 3.80
N ASP A 66 -1.53 8.66 4.67
CA ASP A 66 -1.40 8.57 6.12
C ASP A 66 -1.02 7.14 6.55
N THR A 67 -1.68 6.12 5.98
CA THR A 67 -1.35 4.72 6.27
C THR A 67 0.07 4.37 5.86
N LEU A 68 0.55 4.88 4.72
CA LEU A 68 1.91 4.61 4.29
C LEU A 68 2.92 5.22 5.27
N ASP A 69 2.68 6.46 5.71
CA ASP A 69 3.54 7.16 6.66
C ASP A 69 3.60 6.42 8.00
N GLU A 70 2.45 6.01 8.54
CA GLU A 70 2.41 5.20 9.77
C GLU A 70 3.16 3.87 9.65
N VAL A 71 3.07 3.21 8.49
CA VAL A 71 3.78 1.96 8.24
C VAL A 71 5.27 2.20 8.09
N ASN A 72 5.70 3.31 7.48
CA ASN A 72 7.11 3.68 7.41
C ASN A 72 7.68 3.90 8.82
N ASP A 73 6.94 4.62 9.68
CA ASP A 73 7.33 4.85 11.07
C ASP A 73 7.46 3.52 11.85
N GLU A 74 6.52 2.58 11.66
CA GLU A 74 6.61 1.25 12.25
C GLU A 74 7.84 0.48 11.75
N ILE A 75 8.09 0.50 10.43
CA ILE A 75 9.25 -0.15 9.82
C ILE A 75 10.53 0.44 10.42
N ASP A 76 10.66 1.75 10.49
CA ASP A 76 11.84 2.43 11.03
C ASP A 76 12.04 2.16 12.52
N ALA A 77 10.97 2.13 13.32
CA ALA A 77 11.05 1.75 14.73
C ALA A 77 11.56 0.31 14.91
N ARG A 78 10.99 -0.66 14.17
CA ARG A 78 11.37 -2.08 14.26
C ARG A 78 12.76 -2.36 13.73
N VAL A 79 13.18 -1.64 12.70
CA VAL A 79 14.54 -1.71 12.16
C VAL A 79 15.55 -1.05 13.09
N GLY A 80 15.16 0.03 13.77
CA GLY A 80 15.97 0.66 14.83
C GLY A 80 16.30 -0.31 15.97
N GLU A 81 15.35 -1.17 16.38
CA GLU A 81 15.60 -2.19 17.41
C GLU A 81 16.65 -3.26 17.00
N LEU A 82 16.91 -3.42 15.71
CA LEU A 82 17.87 -4.39 15.15
C LEU A 82 19.28 -3.83 15.01
N THR A 83 19.43 -2.51 14.93
CA THR A 83 20.69 -1.86 14.56
C THR A 83 21.04 -0.75 15.55
N ALA A 84 22.28 -0.74 16.04
CA ALA A 84 22.77 0.32 16.92
C ALA A 84 23.17 1.61 16.18
N SER A 85 23.03 1.65 14.84
CA SER A 85 23.39 2.79 14.00
C SER A 85 22.30 3.05 12.98
N PRO A 86 22.06 4.32 12.62
CA PRO A 86 21.06 4.68 11.62
C PRO A 86 21.39 4.00 10.29
N VAL A 87 20.49 3.18 9.78
CA VAL A 87 20.59 2.64 8.42
C VAL A 87 20.00 3.69 7.48
N PRO A 88 20.69 4.06 6.38
CA PRO A 88 20.16 5.02 5.42
C PRO A 88 18.85 4.50 4.83
N SER A 89 17.80 5.33 4.90
CA SER A 89 16.50 5.01 4.31
C SER A 89 16.63 4.98 2.78
N PRO A 90 16.02 4.00 2.09
CA PRO A 90 15.99 4.01 0.63
C PRO A 90 15.31 5.30 0.13
N PRO A 91 15.68 5.82 -1.06
CA PRO A 91 15.12 7.05 -1.58
C PRO A 91 13.61 6.94 -1.72
N GLU A 92 12.90 7.93 -1.19
CA GLU A 92 11.46 8.00 -1.21
C GLU A 92 10.97 8.07 -2.67
N ARG A 93 10.30 7.01 -3.12
CA ARG A 93 9.61 7.04 -4.41
C ARG A 93 8.25 7.68 -4.20
N ALA A 94 8.01 8.78 -4.92
CA ALA A 94 6.71 9.42 -4.96
C ALA A 94 5.67 8.42 -5.48
N ILE A 95 4.66 8.13 -4.67
CA ILE A 95 3.55 7.25 -5.04
C ILE A 95 2.76 7.93 -6.15
N ILE A 96 2.78 7.38 -7.35
CA ILE A 96 1.84 7.77 -8.40
C ILE A 96 0.57 6.97 -8.15
N ALA A 97 -0.28 7.43 -7.23
CA ALA A 97 -1.59 6.82 -7.02
C ALA A 97 -2.33 6.74 -8.37
N PRO A 98 -2.98 5.61 -8.71
CA PRO A 98 -3.59 5.43 -10.01
C PRO A 98 -4.61 6.52 -10.26
N ALA A 99 -4.47 7.22 -11.39
CA ALA A 99 -5.38 8.30 -11.74
C ALA A 99 -6.81 7.75 -11.74
N PRO A 100 -7.76 8.40 -11.02
CA PRO A 100 -9.14 7.93 -11.01
C PRO A 100 -9.68 7.94 -12.45
N PRO A 101 -10.52 6.96 -12.85
CA PRO A 101 -10.99 6.82 -14.23
C PRO A 101 -11.99 7.94 -14.58
N ARG A 102 -11.49 9.18 -14.77
CA ARG A 102 -12.31 10.40 -14.88
C ARG A 102 -12.63 10.83 -16.31
N ARG A 103 -11.84 10.47 -17.33
CA ARG A 103 -11.98 11.06 -18.69
C ARG A 103 -12.66 10.19 -19.74
N ALA A 104 -12.32 8.92 -19.86
CA ALA A 104 -12.93 8.04 -20.87
C ALA A 104 -14.44 7.83 -20.65
N ARG A 105 -14.90 7.91 -19.40
CA ARG A 105 -16.22 7.47 -18.98
C ARG A 105 -17.34 8.51 -19.10
N ARG A 106 -17.02 9.82 -19.13
CA ARG A 106 -18.04 10.88 -19.28
C ARG A 106 -18.68 10.82 -20.68
N LEU A 107 -17.88 10.58 -21.71
CA LEU A 107 -18.36 10.41 -23.08
C LEU A 107 -19.16 9.11 -23.25
N GLU A 108 -18.68 8.00 -22.71
CA GLU A 108 -19.37 6.70 -22.81
C GLU A 108 -20.68 6.66 -22.02
N THR A 109 -20.72 7.27 -20.82
CA THR A 109 -21.95 7.39 -20.02
C THR A 109 -22.94 8.37 -20.66
N GLN A 110 -22.47 9.46 -21.27
CA GLN A 110 -23.35 10.34 -22.05
C GLN A 110 -23.92 9.61 -23.27
N LEU A 111 -23.10 8.83 -23.99
CA LEU A 111 -23.56 8.04 -25.13
C LEU A 111 -24.58 6.99 -24.70
N MET A 112 -24.37 6.29 -23.59
CA MET A 112 -25.29 5.27 -23.07
C MET A 112 -26.58 5.87 -22.47
N VAL A 113 -26.49 7.06 -21.86
CA VAL A 113 -27.68 7.81 -21.39
C VAL A 113 -28.46 8.36 -22.58
N VAL A 114 -27.81 8.88 -23.61
CA VAL A 114 -28.46 9.35 -24.84
C VAL A 114 -29.10 8.18 -25.59
N LEU A 115 -28.43 7.01 -25.67
CA LEU A 115 -29.02 5.79 -26.23
C LEU A 115 -30.20 5.28 -25.40
N GLY A 116 -30.07 5.26 -24.07
CA GLY A 116 -31.13 4.78 -23.16
C GLY A 116 -32.35 5.70 -23.15
N VAL A 117 -32.14 7.01 -23.18
CA VAL A 117 -33.21 8.02 -23.29
C VAL A 117 -33.86 7.96 -24.67
N GLY A 118 -33.08 7.83 -25.75
CA GLY A 118 -33.60 7.72 -27.12
C GLY A 118 -34.39 6.43 -27.35
N PHE A 119 -33.91 5.30 -26.85
CA PHE A 119 -34.58 4.00 -26.98
C PHE A 119 -35.85 3.91 -26.13
N GLY A 120 -35.81 4.37 -24.87
CA GLY A 120 -36.98 4.41 -23.99
C GLY A 120 -38.07 5.36 -24.48
N PHE A 121 -37.69 6.50 -25.06
CA PHE A 121 -38.60 7.46 -25.67
C PHE A 121 -39.25 6.88 -26.93
N GLY A 122 -38.49 6.19 -27.79
CA GLY A 122 -39.02 5.54 -28.99
C GLY A 122 -40.05 4.45 -28.68
N VAL A 123 -39.79 3.59 -27.68
CA VAL A 123 -40.72 2.51 -27.28
C VAL A 123 -41.99 3.06 -26.64
N ALA A 124 -41.88 4.10 -25.82
CA ALA A 124 -43.04 4.77 -25.21
C ALA A 124 -43.93 5.43 -26.27
N VAL A 125 -43.34 6.06 -27.29
CA VAL A 125 -44.09 6.68 -28.41
C VAL A 125 -44.79 5.61 -29.27
N VAL A 126 -44.15 4.47 -29.52
CA VAL A 126 -44.76 3.34 -30.25
C VAL A 126 -45.93 2.76 -29.46
N MET A 127 -45.77 2.53 -28.15
CA MET A 127 -46.88 2.03 -27.31
C MET A 127 -48.02 3.03 -27.15
N ALA A 128 -47.72 4.33 -27.03
CA ALA A 128 -48.74 5.38 -27.02
C ALA A 128 -49.52 5.44 -28.34
N ARG A 129 -48.86 5.20 -29.48
CA ARG A 129 -49.50 5.14 -30.81
C ARG A 129 -50.38 3.91 -30.98
N VAL A 130 -49.99 2.76 -30.41
CA VAL A 130 -50.79 1.52 -30.43
C VAL A 130 -51.99 1.62 -29.48
N ALA A 131 -51.87 2.37 -28.38
CA ALA A 131 -52.97 2.61 -27.43
C ALA A 131 -53.94 3.74 -27.87
N ALA A 132 -53.50 4.65 -28.73
CA ALA A 132 -54.28 5.80 -29.20
C ALA A 132 -55.63 5.45 -29.88
N PRO A 133 -55.76 4.41 -30.74
CA PRO A 133 -57.04 4.10 -31.38
C PRO A 133 -58.05 3.40 -30.44
N LEU A 134 -57.66 3.00 -29.23
CA LEU A 134 -58.56 2.36 -28.25
C LEU A 134 -59.21 3.36 -27.26
N ALA A 135 -58.84 4.64 -27.32
CA ALA A 135 -59.15 5.61 -26.28
C ALA A 135 -60.13 6.68 -26.79
N GLY A 136 -61.43 6.48 -26.54
CA GLY A 136 -62.46 7.51 -26.73
C GLY A 136 -62.20 8.78 -25.88
N VAL A 137 -62.84 9.88 -26.27
CA VAL A 137 -62.60 11.30 -25.91
C VAL A 137 -62.40 11.64 -24.41
N LEU A 138 -62.77 10.78 -23.46
CA LEU A 138 -62.50 10.95 -22.01
C LEU A 138 -61.14 10.40 -21.54
N ALA A 139 -60.41 9.69 -22.38
CA ALA A 139 -59.17 8.99 -22.01
C ALA A 139 -57.87 9.79 -22.25
N VAL A 140 -57.95 11.00 -22.81
CA VAL A 140 -56.78 11.82 -23.19
C VAL A 140 -55.95 12.24 -21.96
N GLY A 141 -56.59 12.51 -20.82
CA GLY A 141 -55.86 12.86 -19.59
C GLY A 141 -55.13 11.68 -18.94
N GLY A 142 -55.74 10.49 -18.96
CA GLY A 142 -55.19 9.28 -18.35
C GLY A 142 -54.00 8.71 -19.14
N THR A 143 -54.03 8.79 -20.47
CA THR A 143 -52.93 8.32 -21.32
C THR A 143 -51.68 9.17 -21.18
N VAL A 144 -51.81 10.50 -21.10
CA VAL A 144 -50.68 11.40 -20.86
C VAL A 144 -50.05 11.15 -19.48
N ALA A 145 -50.86 10.97 -18.44
CA ALA A 145 -50.36 10.66 -17.10
C ALA A 145 -49.63 9.31 -17.05
N ALA A 146 -50.16 8.27 -17.73
CA ALA A 146 -49.53 6.96 -17.82
C ALA A 146 -48.19 7.00 -18.57
N VAL A 147 -48.10 7.77 -19.66
CA VAL A 147 -46.86 7.97 -20.42
C VAL A 147 -45.81 8.72 -19.59
N LEU A 148 -46.21 9.78 -18.88
CA LEU A 148 -45.31 10.53 -17.99
C LEU A 148 -44.83 9.66 -16.81
N ALA A 149 -45.71 8.82 -16.24
CA ALA A 149 -45.33 7.88 -15.20
C ALA A 149 -44.34 6.81 -15.72
N GLY A 150 -44.56 6.26 -16.92
CA GLY A 150 -43.62 5.32 -17.55
C GLY A 150 -42.25 5.96 -17.86
N LEU A 151 -42.23 7.21 -18.32
CA LEU A 151 -41.00 7.99 -18.49
C LEU A 151 -40.30 8.25 -17.16
N ALA A 152 -41.04 8.59 -16.11
CA ALA A 152 -40.47 8.80 -14.78
C ALA A 152 -39.81 7.53 -14.22
N VAL A 153 -40.45 6.37 -14.38
CA VAL A 153 -39.92 5.07 -13.93
C VAL A 153 -38.70 4.67 -14.74
N THR A 154 -38.71 4.81 -16.07
CA THR A 154 -37.55 4.49 -16.91
C THR A 154 -36.35 5.39 -16.61
N VAL A 155 -36.59 6.69 -16.43
CA VAL A 155 -35.55 7.63 -15.97
C VAL A 155 -35.04 7.25 -14.58
N TRP A 156 -35.92 6.86 -13.66
CA TRP A 156 -35.51 6.42 -12.32
C TRP A 156 -34.64 5.16 -12.38
N VAL A 157 -35.01 4.14 -13.16
CA VAL A 157 -34.23 2.90 -13.32
C VAL A 157 -32.86 3.17 -13.95
N VAL A 158 -32.79 4.01 -14.98
CA VAL A 158 -31.51 4.40 -15.60
C VAL A 158 -30.63 5.15 -14.60
N ARG A 159 -31.21 6.06 -13.81
CA ARG A 159 -30.48 6.77 -12.75
C ARG A 159 -30.01 5.82 -11.64
N ALA A 160 -30.84 4.86 -11.22
CA ALA A 160 -30.47 3.85 -10.24
C ALA A 160 -29.33 2.94 -10.74
N ARG A 161 -29.41 2.47 -11.99
CA ARG A 161 -28.33 1.68 -12.62
C ARG A 161 -27.03 2.47 -12.77
N ALA A 162 -27.11 3.75 -13.15
CA ALA A 162 -25.93 4.60 -13.23
C ALA A 162 -25.25 4.76 -11.86
N LEU A 163 -26.03 4.91 -10.78
CA LEU A 163 -25.50 4.99 -9.42
C LEU A 163 -24.83 3.69 -8.95
N LEU A 164 -25.42 2.53 -9.25
CA LEU A 164 -24.84 1.22 -8.90
C LEU A 164 -23.55 0.97 -9.69
N HIS A 165 -23.54 1.30 -10.97
CA HIS A 165 -22.35 1.16 -11.81
C HIS A 165 -21.23 2.13 -11.38
N ASP A 166 -21.59 3.34 -10.95
CA ASP A 166 -20.66 4.30 -10.35
C ASP A 166 -20.03 3.76 -9.05
N ARG A 167 -20.80 3.07 -8.21
CA ARG A 167 -20.31 2.44 -6.98
C ARG A 167 -19.36 1.29 -7.26
N ALA A 168 -19.73 0.33 -8.11
CA ALA A 168 -18.89 -0.82 -8.44
C ALA A 168 -17.51 -0.41 -8.98
N LEU A 169 -17.45 0.68 -9.74
CA LEU A 169 -16.18 1.22 -10.22
C LEU A 169 -15.36 1.93 -9.15
N MET A 170 -16.02 2.58 -8.19
CA MET A 170 -15.33 3.16 -7.06
C MET A 170 -14.76 2.06 -6.15
N GLU A 171 -15.54 1.00 -5.89
CA GLU A 171 -15.07 -0.18 -5.15
C GLU A 171 -13.86 -0.82 -5.83
N ARG A 172 -13.90 -0.95 -7.17
CA ARG A 172 -12.77 -1.45 -7.95
C ARG A 172 -11.56 -0.53 -7.85
N TRP A 173 -11.73 0.77 -8.02
CA TRP A 173 -10.62 1.73 -7.91
C TRP A 173 -10.01 1.74 -6.51
N VAL A 174 -10.82 1.67 -5.45
CA VAL A 174 -10.35 1.51 -4.06
C VAL A 174 -9.56 0.21 -3.90
N ALA A 175 -10.06 -0.90 -4.45
CA ALA A 175 -9.34 -2.17 -4.42
C ALA A 175 -7.99 -2.08 -5.14
N ASP A 176 -7.93 -1.43 -6.30
CA ASP A 176 -6.69 -1.22 -7.06
C ASP A 176 -5.72 -0.29 -6.30
N ALA A 177 -6.22 0.78 -5.67
CA ALA A 177 -5.43 1.71 -4.87
C ALA A 177 -4.81 1.02 -3.63
N VAL A 178 -5.59 0.23 -2.90
CA VAL A 178 -5.09 -0.53 -1.74
C VAL A 178 -4.13 -1.64 -2.18
N ALA A 179 -4.35 -2.27 -3.34
CA ALA A 179 -3.42 -3.25 -3.88
C ALA A 179 -2.05 -2.61 -4.17
N MET A 180 -2.03 -1.40 -4.74
CA MET A 180 -0.80 -0.64 -5.00
C MET A 180 -0.11 -0.23 -3.68
N LEU A 181 -0.87 0.25 -2.69
CA LEU A 181 -0.35 0.56 -1.35
C LEU A 181 0.34 -0.67 -0.73
N ARG A 182 -0.31 -1.83 -0.79
CA ARG A 182 0.26 -3.09 -0.26
C ARG A 182 1.58 -3.43 -0.93
N THR A 183 1.64 -3.35 -2.27
CA THR A 183 2.88 -3.63 -3.01
C THR A 183 4.00 -2.68 -2.61
N GLU A 184 3.71 -1.38 -2.53
CA GLU A 184 4.69 -0.36 -2.11
C GLU A 184 5.22 -0.63 -0.69
N VAL A 185 4.33 -0.99 0.25
CA VAL A 185 4.72 -1.36 1.61
C VAL A 185 5.61 -2.61 1.60
N GLU A 186 5.24 -3.66 0.86
CA GLU A 186 6.03 -4.90 0.76
C GLU A 186 7.43 -4.64 0.14
N ASP A 187 7.51 -3.75 -0.86
CA ASP A 187 8.76 -3.32 -1.47
C ASP A 187 9.63 -2.52 -0.48
N ARG A 188 9.05 -1.60 0.29
CA ARG A 188 9.76 -0.82 1.32
C ARG A 188 10.28 -1.67 2.45
N VAL A 189 9.47 -2.61 2.97
CA VAL A 189 9.92 -3.60 3.97
C VAL A 189 11.12 -4.37 3.45
N SER A 190 11.05 -4.85 2.21
CA SER A 190 12.13 -5.61 1.58
C SER A 190 13.39 -4.78 1.41
N ALA A 191 13.28 -3.56 0.88
CA ALA A 191 14.38 -2.63 0.69
C ALA A 191 15.05 -2.25 2.03
N ARG A 192 14.25 -2.01 3.08
CA ARG A 192 14.77 -1.65 4.40
C ARG A 192 15.51 -2.79 5.06
N LEU A 193 14.97 -4.01 5.00
CA LEU A 193 15.63 -5.20 5.54
C LEU A 193 16.94 -5.53 4.80
N LEU A 194 16.97 -5.33 3.47
CA LEU A 194 18.19 -5.43 2.67
C LEU A 194 19.23 -4.38 3.10
N ALA A 195 18.81 -3.13 3.36
CA ALA A 195 19.69 -2.08 3.85
C ALA A 195 20.29 -2.42 5.23
N VAL A 196 19.49 -3.02 6.12
CA VAL A 196 19.95 -3.51 7.43
C VAL A 196 20.97 -4.64 7.29
N GLU A 197 20.70 -5.60 6.41
CA GLU A 197 21.59 -6.73 6.18
C GLU A 197 22.94 -6.29 5.61
N THR A 198 22.92 -5.41 4.61
CA THR A 198 24.13 -4.83 4.02
C THR A 198 24.93 -4.01 5.03
N ALA A 199 24.29 -3.16 5.83
CA ALA A 199 24.95 -2.40 6.89
C ALA A 199 25.65 -3.32 7.91
N ARG A 200 25.03 -4.45 8.26
CA ARG A 200 25.65 -5.45 9.14
C ARG A 200 26.86 -6.12 8.50
N VAL A 201 26.76 -6.54 7.24
CA VAL A 201 27.88 -7.16 6.52
C VAL A 201 29.09 -6.23 6.50
N VAL A 202 28.87 -4.95 6.18
CA VAL A 202 29.92 -3.92 6.19
C VAL A 202 30.51 -3.73 7.59
N ALA A 203 29.69 -3.71 8.65
CA ALA A 203 30.16 -3.58 10.02
C ALA A 203 31.02 -4.78 10.46
N VAL A 204 30.64 -6.00 10.07
CA VAL A 204 31.42 -7.22 10.35
C VAL A 204 32.76 -7.18 9.60
N ASP A 205 32.74 -6.80 8.32
CA ASP A 205 33.94 -6.71 7.48
C ASP A 205 34.96 -5.68 8.04
N ARG A 206 34.49 -4.49 8.42
CA ARG A 206 35.31 -3.48 9.10
C ARG A 206 35.94 -4.00 10.39
N ARG A 207 35.20 -4.78 11.17
CA ARG A 207 35.70 -5.36 12.43
C ARG A 207 36.76 -6.42 12.18
N LEU A 208 36.61 -7.24 11.14
CA LEU A 208 37.62 -8.21 10.72
C LEU A 208 38.90 -7.50 10.26
N ALA A 209 38.77 -6.49 9.40
CA ALA A 209 39.90 -5.68 8.93
C ALA A 209 40.65 -5.01 10.10
N HIS A 210 39.92 -4.51 11.11
CA HIS A 210 40.52 -3.95 12.32
C HIS A 210 41.31 -5.00 13.12
N MET A 211 40.73 -6.19 13.35
CA MET A 211 41.41 -7.28 14.03
C MET A 211 42.64 -7.78 13.26
N GLU A 212 42.59 -7.85 11.94
CA GLU A 212 43.74 -8.20 11.11
C GLU A 212 44.87 -7.15 11.20
N ALA A 213 44.52 -5.86 11.24
CA ALA A 213 45.47 -4.78 11.44
C ALA A 213 46.12 -4.85 12.84
N GLU A 214 45.36 -5.17 13.88
CA GLU A 214 45.91 -5.43 15.22
C GLU A 214 46.85 -6.63 15.23
N LEU A 215 46.43 -7.77 14.65
CA LEU A 215 47.24 -8.98 14.50
C LEU A 215 48.58 -8.72 13.80
N ARG A 216 48.59 -7.90 12.75
CA ARG A 216 49.82 -7.48 12.05
C ARG A 216 50.76 -6.62 12.92
N ARG A 217 50.24 -5.89 13.92
CA ARG A 217 51.03 -5.08 14.86
C ARG A 217 51.63 -5.89 16.02
N TYR A 218 51.07 -7.07 16.35
CA TYR A 218 51.62 -7.91 17.41
C TYR A 218 53.10 -8.34 17.24
N PRO A 219 53.61 -8.71 16.06
CA PRO A 219 55.03 -9.05 15.92
C PRO A 219 55.97 -7.87 16.18
N GLU A 220 55.57 -6.64 15.85
CA GLU A 220 56.34 -5.43 16.18
C GLU A 220 56.35 -5.18 17.70
N ARG A 221 55.20 -5.34 18.35
CA ARG A 221 55.06 -5.20 19.81
C ARG A 221 55.81 -6.27 20.60
N ARG A 222 55.98 -7.46 20.02
CA ARG A 222 56.76 -8.57 20.60
C ARG A 222 58.27 -8.36 20.46
N ARG A 223 58.74 -7.70 19.39
CA ARG A 223 60.17 -7.32 19.26
C ARG A 223 60.56 -6.16 20.17
N SER A 224 59.64 -5.27 20.52
CA SER A 224 59.87 -4.22 21.51
C SER A 224 59.78 -4.69 22.96
N PHE A 225 59.38 -5.95 23.21
CA PHE A 225 59.40 -6.55 24.54
C PHE A 225 60.80 -7.10 24.79
N ASP A 226 61.65 -6.29 25.42
CA ASP A 226 62.99 -6.69 25.85
C ASP A 226 62.90 -7.48 27.16
N PRO A 227 63.15 -8.81 27.16
CA PRO A 227 63.11 -9.62 28.37
C PRO A 227 64.25 -9.30 29.34
N SER A 228 65.29 -8.57 28.91
CA SER A 228 66.44 -8.25 29.76
C SER A 228 66.17 -7.14 30.79
N ALA A 229 65.06 -6.41 30.66
CA ALA A 229 64.68 -5.38 31.64
C ALA A 229 64.00 -5.94 32.90
N THR A 230 63.57 -7.21 32.89
CA THR A 230 62.89 -7.84 34.04
C THR A 230 63.78 -8.68 34.95
N ASP A 231 65.05 -8.91 34.58
CA ASP A 231 65.97 -9.75 35.37
C ASP A 231 66.86 -8.98 36.37
N PHE A 232 66.81 -7.64 36.38
CA PHE A 232 67.64 -6.81 37.27
C PHE A 232 66.96 -6.35 38.58
N ALA A 233 65.78 -6.86 38.91
CA ALA A 233 65.03 -6.42 40.11
C ALA A 233 64.86 -7.48 41.22
N VAL A 234 65.45 -8.68 41.08
CA VAL A 234 65.35 -9.75 42.10
C VAL A 234 66.74 -10.28 42.46
N THR A 235 67.61 -9.42 42.98
CA THR A 235 68.80 -9.82 43.76
C THR A 235 69.25 -8.66 44.63
N ASP A 236 68.51 -8.35 45.70
CA ASP A 236 69.11 -7.78 46.91
C ASP A 236 68.20 -8.02 48.12
N ARG A 237 68.39 -9.17 48.80
CA ARG A 237 68.20 -9.31 50.25
C ARG A 237 68.76 -10.60 50.80
#